data_AF-A0A7Y2XNS9-F1
#
_entry.id   AF-A0A7Y2XNS9-F1
#
_cell.length_a   1.000
_cell.length_b   1.000
_cell.length_c   1.000
_cell.angle_alpha   90.00
_cell.angle_beta   90.00
_cell.angle_gamma   90.00
#
_symmetry.space_group_name_H-M   'P 1'
#
loop_
_entity.id
_entity.type
_entity.pdbx_description
1 polymer ?
#
loop_
_entity_poly.entity_id
_entity_poly.type
_entity_poly.pdbx_seq_one_letter_code
_entity_poly.pdbx_strand_id
1 'polypeptide(L)'
;MNQEFAACSIPYRWQHLLQSLEIMQFVKRLHKLGKVPVMLTAAFCLGGTAIAADTSQPAPAAQPASAGEKATPSQPSAGSDASLPSVSSVEAQIAAIEKDGNLQEAAKQALISKYQDALKFLKQATANRASAVEFTEAAQSDPRKAAELTRQLEKLPSPEQAAKVEPSATTEQLDKEVKLRQASVADLERQLESVQSALSKITERPAEIGVRLPKAREELKAAENELGLLGKEDADSASRAADRTRLTALQAA
;
A
#
# COMPACT_ATOMS: atom_id res chain seq x y z
N MET A 1 -8.53 45.68 37.15
CA MET A 1 -8.72 45.61 35.69
C MET A 1 -7.56 44.82 35.14
N ASN A 2 -7.85 43.59 34.71
CA ASN A 2 -6.90 42.49 34.56
C ASN A 2 -6.18 42.57 33.22
N GLN A 3 -4.86 42.36 33.25
CA GLN A 3 -4.03 42.09 32.07
C GLN A 3 -4.11 40.60 31.73
N GLU A 4 -4.69 40.27 30.59
CA GLU A 4 -4.59 38.94 29.98
C GLU A 4 -3.36 38.91 29.07
N PHE A 5 -2.33 38.16 29.48
CA PHE A 5 -1.21 37.79 28.61
C PHE A 5 -1.62 36.59 27.76
N ALA A 6 -1.84 36.82 26.47
CA ALA A 6 -2.02 35.77 25.47
C ALA A 6 -0.71 34.99 25.31
N ALA A 7 -0.73 33.71 25.69
CA ALA A 7 0.36 32.77 25.44
C ALA A 7 0.44 32.46 23.93
N CYS A 8 1.48 32.98 23.29
CA CYS A 8 1.79 32.69 21.89
C CYS A 8 2.33 31.25 21.79
N SER A 9 1.49 30.32 21.33
CA SER A 9 1.89 28.93 21.06
C SER A 9 2.79 28.89 19.82
N ILE A 10 4.08 28.61 20.01
CA ILE A 10 5.03 28.41 18.93
C ILE A 10 4.73 27.03 18.30
N PRO A 11 4.51 26.92 16.98
CA PRO A 11 4.25 25.63 16.34
C PRO A 11 5.46 24.69 16.48
N TYR A 12 5.20 23.43 16.85
CA TYR A 12 6.18 22.36 17.15
C TYR A 12 7.33 22.22 16.14
N ARG A 13 7.09 22.56 14.87
CA ARG A 13 8.07 22.50 13.78
C ARG A 13 9.24 23.49 13.96
N TRP A 14 9.03 24.59 14.69
CA TRP A 14 10.09 25.56 15.00
C TRP A 14 10.89 25.20 16.26
N GLN A 15 10.32 24.41 17.16
CA GLN A 15 10.98 24.03 18.41
C GLN A 15 12.19 23.10 18.14
N HIS A 16 12.08 22.19 17.17
CA HIS A 16 13.20 21.35 16.72
C HIS A 16 14.31 22.15 16.03
N LEU A 17 13.95 23.17 15.24
CA LEU A 17 14.95 24.01 14.56
C LEU A 17 15.74 24.86 15.57
N LEU A 18 15.06 25.44 16.56
CA LEU A 18 15.71 26.17 17.66
C LEU A 18 16.64 25.27 18.48
N GLN A 19 16.20 24.05 18.80
CA GLN A 19 17.03 23.10 19.54
C GLN A 19 18.27 22.65 18.73
N SER A 20 18.13 22.45 17.41
CA SER A 20 19.26 22.12 16.54
C SER A 20 20.28 23.27 16.40
N LEU A 21 19.80 24.52 16.41
CA LEU A 21 20.65 25.70 16.31
C LEU A 21 21.45 25.95 17.60
N GLU A 22 20.84 25.71 18.77
CA GLU A 22 21.53 25.80 20.06
C GLU A 22 22.62 24.73 20.20
N ILE A 23 22.36 23.49 19.76
CA ILE A 23 23.36 22.41 19.75
C ILE A 23 24.54 22.77 18.84
N MET A 24 24.29 23.31 17.64
CA MET A 24 25.37 23.76 16.76
C MET A 24 26.16 24.95 17.32
N GLN A 25 25.49 25.93 17.96
CA GLN A 25 26.15 27.05 18.63
C GLN A 25 27.01 26.59 19.82
N PHE A 26 26.54 25.60 20.56
CA PHE A 26 27.26 25.00 21.69
C PHE A 26 28.51 24.25 21.23
N VAL A 27 28.41 23.43 20.18
CA VAL A 27 29.57 22.75 19.56
C VAL A 27 30.60 23.76 19.03
N LYS A 28 30.15 24.86 18.42
CA LYS A 28 31.04 25.92 17.91
C LYS A 28 31.74 26.70 19.03
N ARG A 29 31.07 26.91 20.18
CA ARG A 29 31.67 27.51 21.39
C ARG A 29 32.68 26.57 22.05
N LEU A 30 32.40 25.27 22.11
CA LEU A 30 33.33 24.27 22.64
C LEU A 30 34.60 24.16 21.79
N HIS A 31 34.48 24.23 20.46
CA HIS A 31 35.63 24.23 19.55
C HIS A 31 36.51 25.47 19.71
N LYS A 32 35.91 26.63 20.05
CA LYS A 32 36.63 27.90 20.25
C LYS A 32 37.39 27.97 21.59
N LEU A 33 37.03 27.14 22.56
CA LEU A 33 37.64 27.12 23.90
C LEU A 33 38.88 26.20 24.01
N GLY A 34 39.33 25.60 22.91
CA GLY A 34 40.62 24.90 22.83
C GLY A 34 40.80 23.77 23.85
N LYS A 35 39.70 23.20 24.36
CA LYS A 35 39.72 22.16 25.39
C LYS A 35 38.99 20.91 24.91
N VAL A 36 39.84 19.96 24.49
CA VAL A 36 39.73 18.49 24.52
C VAL A 36 38.88 17.79 23.43
N PRO A 37 39.01 16.47 23.25
CA PRO A 37 39.70 15.86 22.11
C PRO A 37 38.71 15.11 21.19
N VAL A 38 39.21 14.70 20.02
CA VAL A 38 38.57 13.71 19.15
C VAL A 38 38.45 12.40 19.93
N MET A 39 37.27 12.08 20.49
CA MET A 39 36.80 10.75 20.90
C MET A 39 35.44 10.90 21.62
N LEU A 40 34.34 10.92 20.86
CA LEU A 40 33.03 10.49 21.37
C LEU A 40 32.19 9.91 20.23
N THR A 41 32.69 8.80 19.70
CA THR A 41 31.93 7.87 18.88
C THR A 41 31.17 6.94 19.82
N ALA A 42 29.86 6.80 19.61
CA ALA A 42 28.96 5.76 20.13
C ALA A 42 28.61 5.74 21.64
N ALA A 43 27.36 6.08 21.95
CA ALA A 43 26.54 5.43 23.00
C ALA A 43 25.07 5.92 22.94
N PHE A 44 24.24 5.31 22.10
CA PHE A 44 22.79 5.24 22.36
C PHE A 44 22.25 3.91 21.84
N CYS A 45 22.37 2.89 22.69
CA CYS A 45 21.65 1.63 22.59
C CYS A 45 20.67 1.56 23.77
N LEU A 46 19.37 1.42 23.49
CA LEU A 46 18.40 0.86 24.43
C LEU A 46 17.23 0.26 23.64
N GLY A 47 17.10 -1.07 23.70
CA GLY A 47 15.86 -1.79 23.41
C GLY A 47 15.87 -2.70 22.18
N GLY A 48 16.40 -3.92 22.31
CA GLY A 48 16.23 -4.97 21.29
C GLY A 48 16.78 -6.31 21.75
N THR A 49 15.90 -7.18 22.24
CA THR A 49 16.17 -8.53 22.75
C THR A 49 16.84 -9.45 21.73
N ALA A 50 17.73 -10.30 22.25
CA ALA A 50 18.55 -11.27 21.53
C ALA A 50 17.75 -12.38 20.85
N ILE A 51 18.20 -12.76 19.65
CA ILE A 51 18.10 -14.12 19.12
C ILE A 51 19.46 -14.44 18.50
N ALA A 52 20.14 -15.44 19.05
CA ALA A 52 21.44 -15.89 18.59
C ALA A 52 21.30 -16.63 17.25
N ALA A 53 22.09 -16.21 16.25
CA ALA A 53 22.40 -17.02 15.09
C ALA A 53 23.92 -17.03 14.92
N ASP A 54 24.46 -18.20 15.24
CA ASP A 54 25.83 -18.65 15.09
C ASP A 54 26.33 -18.43 13.65
N THR A 55 27.50 -17.82 13.53
CA THR A 55 28.19 -17.60 12.25
C THR A 55 29.24 -18.69 12.09
N SER A 56 29.01 -19.61 11.17
CA SER A 56 30.07 -20.40 10.53
C SER A 56 29.89 -20.32 9.03
N GLN A 57 30.68 -19.43 8.44
CA GLN A 57 30.87 -19.29 7.00
C GLN A 57 32.16 -20.04 6.61
N PRO A 58 32.14 -20.86 5.55
CA PRO A 58 33.30 -21.02 4.70
C PRO A 58 33.02 -20.55 3.26
N ALA A 59 34.08 -20.02 2.67
CA ALA A 59 34.20 -19.42 1.35
C ALA A 59 34.13 -20.46 0.20
N PRO A 60 34.10 -20.03 -1.08
CA PRO A 60 33.36 -20.67 -2.16
C PRO A 60 34.16 -21.75 -2.91
N ALA A 61 33.47 -22.83 -3.28
CA ALA A 61 33.91 -23.75 -4.33
C ALA A 61 32.98 -23.61 -5.54
N ALA A 62 33.60 -23.33 -6.69
CA ALA A 62 32.97 -23.25 -7.99
C ALA A 62 32.33 -24.58 -8.40
N GLN A 63 31.13 -24.52 -9.00
CA GLN A 63 30.61 -25.51 -9.96
C GLN A 63 29.46 -24.89 -10.79
N PRO A 64 29.12 -25.47 -11.96
CA PRO A 64 29.12 -24.74 -13.23
C PRO A 64 27.72 -24.39 -13.73
N ALA A 65 27.69 -23.51 -14.74
CA ALA A 65 26.53 -23.23 -15.55
C ALA A 65 25.82 -24.50 -16.02
N SER A 66 24.52 -24.58 -15.78
CA SER A 66 23.59 -25.38 -16.59
C SER A 66 22.43 -24.51 -17.01
N ALA A 67 22.43 -24.28 -18.33
CA ALA A 67 21.31 -24.06 -19.23
C ALA A 67 19.95 -23.71 -18.61
N GLY A 68 19.57 -22.45 -18.81
CA GLY A 68 18.33 -22.08 -19.48
C GLY A 68 17.03 -22.66 -18.93
N GLU A 69 16.41 -21.95 -17.99
CA GLU A 69 14.96 -21.84 -18.01
C GLU A 69 14.55 -20.42 -17.62
N LYS A 70 14.01 -19.73 -18.62
CA LYS A 70 13.47 -18.37 -18.52
C LYS A 70 12.26 -18.46 -17.60
N ALA A 71 12.45 -18.14 -16.31
CA ALA A 71 11.37 -18.06 -15.33
C ALA A 71 10.36 -17.00 -15.81
N THR A 72 9.31 -17.50 -16.46
CA THR A 72 8.12 -16.74 -16.81
C THR A 72 7.42 -16.45 -15.49
N PRO A 73 7.01 -15.21 -15.18
CA PRO A 73 6.21 -14.96 -14.00
C PRO A 73 4.94 -15.78 -14.15
N SER A 74 4.70 -16.70 -13.22
CA SER A 74 3.49 -17.50 -13.17
C SER A 74 2.28 -16.57 -13.12
N GLN A 75 1.67 -16.41 -14.28
CA GLN A 75 0.34 -15.86 -14.45
C GLN A 75 -0.58 -16.62 -13.47
N PRO A 76 -1.38 -15.95 -12.63
CA PRO A 76 -2.36 -16.64 -11.82
C PRO A 76 -3.25 -17.42 -12.78
N SER A 77 -3.24 -18.75 -12.64
CA SER A 77 -4.13 -19.61 -13.39
C SER A 77 -5.53 -19.05 -13.25
N ALA A 78 -6.09 -18.62 -14.37
CA ALA A 78 -7.51 -18.37 -14.53
C ALA A 78 -8.20 -19.70 -14.22
N GLY A 79 -8.54 -19.89 -12.94
CA GLY A 79 -9.52 -20.87 -12.54
C GLY A 79 -10.77 -20.57 -13.34
N SER A 80 -11.12 -21.53 -14.18
CA SER A 80 -12.34 -21.66 -14.98
C SER A 80 -13.37 -20.57 -14.74
N ASP A 81 -13.75 -19.86 -15.82
CA ASP A 81 -14.94 -19.01 -15.93
C ASP A 81 -16.23 -19.83 -15.68
N ALA A 82 -16.40 -20.36 -14.47
CA ALA A 82 -17.72 -20.60 -13.91
C ALA A 82 -18.34 -19.21 -13.81
N SER A 83 -19.10 -18.84 -14.85
CA SER A 83 -19.72 -17.53 -15.02
C SER A 83 -20.30 -17.08 -13.68
N LEU A 84 -19.62 -16.15 -13.03
CA LEU A 84 -20.03 -15.67 -11.72
C LEU A 84 -21.48 -15.15 -11.84
N PRO A 85 -22.36 -15.47 -10.88
CA PRO A 85 -23.71 -14.93 -10.90
C PRO A 85 -23.62 -13.39 -10.88
N SER A 86 -24.25 -12.72 -11.84
CA SER A 86 -24.23 -11.25 -11.87
C SER A 86 -25.06 -10.68 -10.72
N VAL A 87 -24.69 -9.48 -10.25
CA VAL A 87 -25.46 -8.73 -9.25
C VAL A 87 -26.93 -8.61 -9.66
N SER A 88 -27.18 -8.31 -10.94
CA SER A 88 -28.54 -8.22 -11.50
C SER A 88 -29.31 -9.55 -11.47
N SER A 89 -28.63 -10.67 -11.67
CA SER A 89 -29.24 -12.00 -11.61
C SER A 89 -29.67 -12.34 -10.19
N VAL A 90 -28.86 -11.99 -9.19
CA VAL A 90 -29.19 -12.25 -7.78
C VAL A 90 -30.33 -11.34 -7.29
N GLU A 91 -30.33 -10.07 -7.69
CA GLU A 91 -31.43 -9.14 -7.41
C GLU A 91 -32.76 -9.61 -8.02
N ALA A 92 -32.72 -10.15 -9.25
CA ALA A 92 -33.90 -10.73 -9.89
C ALA A 92 -34.42 -11.97 -9.14
N GLN A 93 -33.53 -12.79 -8.57
CA GLN A 93 -33.91 -13.96 -7.77
C GLN A 93 -34.57 -13.57 -6.44
N ILE A 94 -34.09 -12.52 -5.78
CA ILE A 94 -34.75 -11.96 -4.58
C ILE A 94 -36.18 -11.51 -4.93
N ALA A 95 -36.34 -10.74 -6.01
CA ALA A 95 -37.65 -10.26 -6.44
C ALA A 95 -38.61 -11.39 -6.85
N ALA A 96 -38.08 -12.51 -7.37
CA ALA A 96 -38.87 -13.69 -7.69
C ALA A 96 -39.37 -14.41 -6.42
N ILE A 97 -38.52 -14.52 -5.39
CA ILE A 97 -38.86 -15.18 -4.11
C ILE A 97 -39.88 -14.37 -3.32
N GLU A 98 -39.78 -13.03 -3.33
CA GLU A 98 -40.76 -12.16 -2.69
C GLU A 98 -42.17 -12.36 -3.26
N LYS A 99 -42.25 -12.55 -4.59
CA LYS A 99 -43.51 -12.74 -5.33
C LYS A 99 -44.06 -14.16 -5.29
N ASP A 100 -43.29 -15.15 -4.81
CA ASP A 100 -43.75 -16.54 -4.78
C ASP A 100 -44.80 -16.74 -3.69
N GLY A 101 -46.06 -16.94 -4.08
CA GLY A 101 -47.15 -17.19 -3.12
C GLY A 101 -47.09 -18.56 -2.43
N ASN A 102 -46.25 -19.49 -2.91
CA ASN A 102 -46.21 -20.86 -2.41
C ASN A 102 -45.20 -21.05 -1.26
N LEU A 103 -44.31 -20.09 -1.04
CA LEU A 103 -43.31 -20.16 0.02
C LEU A 103 -43.88 -19.59 1.32
N GLN A 104 -43.63 -20.30 2.44
CA GLN A 104 -43.92 -19.75 3.77
C GLN A 104 -43.08 -18.50 4.03
N GLU A 105 -43.64 -17.51 4.70
CA GLU A 105 -42.99 -16.20 4.93
C GLU A 105 -41.64 -16.34 5.66
N ALA A 106 -41.54 -17.25 6.62
CA ALA A 106 -40.29 -17.56 7.30
C ALA A 106 -39.23 -18.14 6.35
N ALA A 107 -39.62 -18.97 5.38
CA ALA A 107 -38.71 -19.54 4.38
C ALA A 107 -38.26 -18.47 3.37
N LYS A 108 -39.16 -17.56 2.96
CA LYS A 108 -38.80 -16.41 2.12
C LYS A 108 -37.76 -15.53 2.81
N GLN A 109 -37.99 -15.17 4.07
CA GLN A 109 -37.08 -14.31 4.80
C GLN A 109 -35.68 -14.96 4.96
N ALA A 110 -35.62 -16.27 5.20
CA ALA A 110 -34.37 -17.00 5.27
C ALA A 110 -33.62 -17.02 3.92
N LEU A 111 -34.33 -17.25 2.81
CA LEU A 111 -33.79 -17.22 1.45
C LEU A 111 -33.29 -15.82 1.06
N ILE A 112 -34.09 -14.78 1.33
CA ILE A 112 -33.73 -13.39 1.04
C ILE A 112 -32.45 -13.00 1.78
N SER A 113 -32.32 -13.37 3.06
CA SER A 113 -31.09 -13.12 3.84
C SER A 113 -29.85 -13.77 3.19
N LYS A 114 -29.96 -15.03 2.74
CA LYS A 114 -28.87 -15.73 2.05
C LYS A 114 -28.46 -15.05 0.73
N TYR A 115 -29.41 -14.55 -0.05
CA TYR A 115 -29.12 -13.80 -1.28
C TYR A 115 -28.57 -12.40 -1.02
N GLN A 116 -28.96 -11.74 0.07
CA GLN A 116 -28.35 -10.47 0.49
C GLN A 116 -26.88 -10.63 0.88
N ASP A 117 -26.54 -11.71 1.59
CA ASP A 117 -25.14 -12.06 1.87
C ASP A 117 -24.37 -12.30 0.56
N ALA A 118 -24.95 -13.05 -0.38
CA ALA A 118 -24.36 -13.28 -1.70
C ALA A 118 -24.08 -11.97 -2.45
N LEU A 119 -25.03 -11.01 -2.43
CA LEU A 119 -24.85 -9.69 -3.05
C LEU A 119 -23.70 -8.90 -2.43
N LYS A 120 -23.54 -8.97 -1.11
CA LYS A 120 -22.44 -8.31 -0.42
C LYS A 120 -21.09 -8.85 -0.89
N PHE A 121 -20.94 -10.17 -0.95
CA PHE A 121 -19.70 -10.80 -1.42
C PHE A 121 -19.42 -10.52 -2.90
N LEU A 122 -20.44 -10.56 -3.76
CA LEU A 122 -20.29 -10.20 -5.19
C LEU A 122 -19.82 -8.77 -5.41
N LYS A 123 -20.34 -7.82 -4.62
CA LYS A 123 -19.90 -6.42 -4.69
C LYS A 123 -18.44 -6.28 -4.25
N GLN A 124 -18.06 -6.96 -3.17
CA GLN A 124 -16.68 -6.97 -2.68
C GLN A 124 -15.71 -7.61 -3.69
N ALA A 125 -16.09 -8.74 -4.28
CA ALA A 125 -15.37 -9.40 -5.37
C ALA A 125 -15.12 -8.47 -6.55
N THR A 126 -16.17 -7.75 -6.98
CA THR A 126 -16.07 -6.81 -8.11
C THR A 126 -15.13 -5.65 -7.79
N ALA A 127 -15.20 -5.10 -6.58
CA ALA A 127 -14.28 -4.06 -6.12
C ALA A 127 -12.83 -4.55 -6.07
N ASN A 128 -12.59 -5.75 -5.52
CA ASN A 128 -11.27 -6.36 -5.46
C ASN A 128 -10.68 -6.59 -6.87
N ARG A 129 -11.51 -7.05 -7.82
CA ARG A 129 -11.10 -7.26 -9.21
C ARG A 129 -10.74 -5.94 -9.91
N ALA A 130 -11.51 -4.88 -9.68
CA ALA A 130 -11.19 -3.54 -10.19
C ALA A 130 -9.85 -3.04 -9.63
N SER A 131 -9.64 -3.13 -8.31
CA SER A 131 -8.37 -2.75 -7.70
C SER A 131 -7.20 -3.58 -8.22
N ALA A 132 -7.39 -4.89 -8.46
CA ALA A 132 -6.34 -5.73 -9.04
C ALA A 132 -5.92 -5.25 -10.44
N VAL A 133 -6.88 -4.86 -11.29
CA VAL A 133 -6.59 -4.28 -12.61
C VAL A 133 -5.79 -2.98 -12.46
N GLU A 134 -6.23 -2.06 -11.61
CA GLU A 134 -5.51 -0.80 -11.36
C GLU A 134 -4.06 -1.05 -10.89
N PHE A 135 -3.84 -2.03 -10.01
CA PHE A 135 -2.50 -2.40 -9.59
C PHE A 135 -1.64 -2.96 -10.73
N THR A 136 -2.21 -3.78 -11.61
CA THR A 136 -1.47 -4.32 -12.74
C THR A 136 -1.10 -3.23 -13.75
N GLU A 137 -1.98 -2.25 -13.97
CA GLU A 137 -1.71 -1.09 -14.83
C GLU A 137 -0.64 -0.19 -14.22
N ALA A 138 -0.74 0.10 -12.91
CA ALA A 138 0.28 0.86 -12.18
C ALA A 138 1.65 0.18 -12.26
N ALA A 139 1.72 -1.13 -11.96
CA ALA A 139 2.96 -1.90 -12.01
C ALA A 139 3.63 -1.91 -13.40
N GLN A 140 2.85 -1.80 -14.49
CA GLN A 140 3.38 -1.68 -15.84
C GLN A 140 3.82 -0.25 -16.20
N SER A 141 3.12 0.76 -15.70
CA SER A 141 3.36 2.17 -16.07
C SER A 141 4.43 2.85 -15.22
N ASP A 142 4.54 2.49 -13.94
CA ASP A 142 5.38 3.19 -12.97
C ASP A 142 6.89 3.06 -13.24
N PRO A 143 7.43 1.89 -13.66
CA PRO A 143 8.84 1.80 -14.04
C PRO A 143 9.20 2.71 -15.22
N ARG A 144 8.27 2.94 -16.15
CA ARG A 144 8.49 3.83 -17.30
C ARG A 144 8.51 5.30 -16.86
N LYS A 145 7.59 5.69 -15.98
CA LYS A 145 7.56 7.04 -15.39
C LYS A 145 8.81 7.30 -14.56
N ALA A 146 9.24 6.34 -13.76
CA ALA A 146 10.47 6.43 -12.98
C ALA A 146 11.70 6.61 -13.90
N ALA A 147 11.83 5.79 -14.95
CA ALA A 147 12.92 5.92 -15.91
C ALA A 147 12.92 7.28 -16.65
N GLU A 148 11.75 7.80 -16.98
CA GLU A 148 11.61 9.12 -17.60
C GLU A 148 12.02 10.25 -16.62
N LEU A 149 11.60 10.17 -15.36
CA LEU A 149 12.06 11.11 -14.32
C LEU A 149 13.56 11.03 -14.11
N THR A 150 14.16 9.82 -14.11
CA THR A 150 15.62 9.67 -14.06
C THR A 150 16.31 10.35 -15.24
N ARG A 151 15.78 10.18 -16.46
CA ARG A 151 16.30 10.88 -17.65
C ARG A 151 16.15 12.40 -17.55
N GLN A 152 15.07 12.90 -16.96
CA GLN A 152 14.88 14.33 -16.74
C GLN A 152 15.89 14.87 -15.72
N LEU A 153 16.15 14.13 -14.65
CA LEU A 153 17.17 14.49 -13.65
C LEU A 153 18.58 14.50 -14.24
N GLU A 154 18.92 13.53 -15.09
CA GLU A 154 20.22 13.48 -15.79
C GLU A 154 20.41 14.65 -16.76
N LYS A 155 19.33 15.19 -17.32
CA LYS A 155 19.36 16.37 -18.20
C LYS A 155 19.46 17.69 -17.46
N LEU A 156 19.19 17.73 -16.16
CA LEU A 156 19.36 18.94 -15.38
C LEU A 156 20.86 19.28 -15.30
N PRO A 157 21.25 20.56 -15.52
CA PRO A 157 22.63 20.96 -15.41
C PRO A 157 23.15 20.63 -14.00
N SER A 158 24.35 20.04 -13.94
CA SER A 158 24.98 19.79 -12.64
C SER A 158 25.13 21.10 -11.86
N PRO A 159 25.13 21.08 -10.52
CA PRO A 159 25.32 22.30 -9.74
C PRO A 159 26.60 23.08 -10.10
N GLU A 160 27.63 22.37 -10.59
CA GLU A 160 28.88 22.96 -11.09
C GLU A 160 28.73 23.61 -12.48
N GLN A 161 27.85 23.09 -13.33
CA GLN A 161 27.50 23.68 -14.63
C GLN A 161 26.52 24.85 -14.49
N ALA A 162 25.58 24.78 -13.54
CA ALA A 162 24.69 25.87 -13.19
C ALA A 162 25.41 27.09 -12.59
N ALA A 163 26.62 26.90 -12.05
CA ALA A 163 27.48 27.99 -11.60
C ALA A 163 28.21 28.73 -12.73
N LYS A 164 28.22 28.19 -13.97
CA LYS A 164 28.87 28.80 -15.16
C LYS A 164 27.90 29.64 -16.02
N VAL A 165 26.86 30.21 -15.41
CA VAL A 165 25.98 31.15 -16.11
C VAL A 165 26.81 32.37 -16.52
N GLU A 166 26.99 32.55 -17.83
CA GLU A 166 27.54 33.76 -18.43
C GLU A 166 26.78 34.99 -17.90
N PRO A 167 27.47 36.03 -17.37
CA PRO A 167 26.84 37.17 -16.69
C PRO A 167 26.16 38.17 -17.66
N SER A 168 25.51 37.69 -18.72
CA SER A 168 24.79 38.50 -19.71
C SER A 168 23.28 38.62 -19.45
N ALA A 169 22.75 37.91 -18.44
CA ALA A 169 21.33 38.00 -18.07
C ALA A 169 21.05 39.24 -17.22
N THR A 170 20.03 40.02 -17.57
CA THR A 170 19.55 41.13 -16.73
C THR A 170 19.00 40.60 -15.40
N THR A 171 19.04 41.42 -14.34
CA THR A 171 18.54 41.06 -13.00
C THR A 171 17.10 40.54 -13.00
N GLU A 172 16.25 41.04 -13.90
CA GLU A 172 14.87 40.55 -14.09
C GLU A 172 14.80 39.13 -14.67
N GLN A 173 15.74 38.75 -15.54
CA GLN A 173 15.82 37.39 -16.08
C GLN A 173 16.30 36.40 -15.01
N LEU A 174 17.27 36.81 -14.18
CA LEU A 174 17.72 36.04 -13.01
C LEU A 174 16.60 35.82 -11.99
N ASP A 175 15.79 36.85 -11.68
CA ASP A 175 14.69 36.71 -10.73
C ASP A 175 13.58 35.77 -11.26
N LYS A 176 13.30 35.80 -12.57
CA LYS A 176 12.39 34.86 -13.22
C LYS A 176 12.93 33.42 -13.18
N GLU A 177 14.20 33.22 -13.49
CA GLU A 177 14.87 31.92 -13.46
C GLU A 177 14.85 31.33 -12.03
N VAL A 178 15.15 32.14 -11.01
CA VAL A 178 15.11 31.71 -9.60
C VAL A 178 13.70 31.31 -9.19
N LYS A 179 12.67 32.10 -9.52
CA LYS A 179 11.27 31.76 -9.24
C LYS A 179 10.84 30.48 -9.95
N LEU A 180 11.26 30.28 -11.20
CA LEU A 180 10.96 29.07 -11.97
C LEU A 180 11.61 27.84 -11.34
N ARG A 181 12.88 27.95 -10.92
CA ARG A 181 13.59 26.86 -10.22
C ARG A 181 12.98 26.57 -8.85
N GLN A 182 12.60 27.58 -8.08
CA GLN A 182 11.90 27.40 -6.81
C GLN A 182 10.56 26.68 -6.98
N ALA A 183 9.78 27.03 -8.02
CA ALA A 183 8.54 26.34 -8.33
C ALA A 183 8.79 24.87 -8.74
N SER A 184 9.83 24.61 -9.53
CA SER A 184 10.23 23.25 -9.91
C SER A 184 10.66 22.42 -8.71
N VAL A 185 11.43 22.98 -7.77
CA VAL A 185 11.84 22.28 -6.55
C VAL A 185 10.61 21.95 -5.69
N ALA A 186 9.71 22.90 -5.49
CA ALA A 186 8.49 22.67 -4.72
C ALA A 186 7.59 21.59 -5.35
N ASP A 187 7.55 21.50 -6.69
CA ASP A 187 6.80 20.44 -7.36
C ASP A 187 7.46 19.06 -7.19
N LEU A 188 8.78 18.99 -7.34
CA LEU A 188 9.54 17.76 -7.10
C LEU A 188 9.43 17.29 -5.64
N GLU A 189 9.43 18.20 -4.68
CA GLU A 189 9.20 17.87 -3.25
C GLU A 189 7.83 17.25 -3.03
N ARG A 190 6.76 17.79 -3.64
CA ARG A 190 5.41 17.18 -3.58
C ARG A 190 5.38 15.79 -4.22
N GLN A 191 6.06 15.62 -5.37
CA GLN A 191 6.15 14.32 -6.02
C GLN A 191 6.89 13.31 -5.14
N LEU A 192 7.97 13.72 -4.47
CA LEU A 192 8.72 12.89 -3.53
C LEU A 192 7.85 12.47 -2.34
N GLU A 193 7.14 13.40 -1.71
CA GLU A 193 6.22 13.09 -0.60
C GLU A 193 5.10 12.12 -1.03
N SER A 194 4.53 12.33 -2.22
CA SER A 194 3.54 11.43 -2.80
C SER A 194 4.09 10.01 -3.01
N VAL A 195 5.26 9.88 -3.65
CA VAL A 195 5.92 8.59 -3.87
C VAL A 195 6.30 7.92 -2.55
N GLN A 196 6.76 8.67 -1.56
CA GLN A 196 7.09 8.14 -0.23
C GLN A 196 5.84 7.60 0.49
N SER A 197 4.71 8.30 0.39
CA SER A 197 3.43 7.82 0.93
C SER A 197 2.89 6.57 0.21
N ALA A 198 3.13 6.46 -1.10
CA ALA A 198 2.77 5.27 -1.87
C ALA A 198 3.67 4.10 -1.49
N LEU A 199 4.97 4.35 -1.31
CA LEU A 199 5.94 3.36 -0.89
C LEU A 199 5.62 2.83 0.51
N SER A 200 5.29 3.70 1.47
CA SER A 200 4.91 3.26 2.83
C SER A 200 3.70 2.33 2.79
N LYS A 201 2.66 2.68 2.03
CA LYS A 201 1.48 1.81 1.82
C LYS A 201 1.88 0.47 1.19
N ILE A 202 2.72 0.48 0.15
CA ILE A 202 3.18 -0.75 -0.50
C ILE A 202 4.00 -1.62 0.47
N THR A 203 4.80 -1.02 1.35
CA THR A 203 5.59 -1.75 2.36
C THR A 203 4.74 -2.32 3.49
N GLU A 204 3.62 -1.70 3.84
CA GLU A 204 2.70 -2.20 4.88
C GLU A 204 1.78 -3.33 4.37
N ARG A 205 1.43 -3.32 3.07
CA ARG A 205 0.53 -4.31 2.46
C ARG A 205 0.95 -5.78 2.67
N PRO A 206 2.23 -6.19 2.54
CA PRO A 206 2.65 -7.56 2.84
C PRO A 206 2.28 -8.02 4.26
N ALA A 207 2.38 -7.12 5.25
CA ALA A 207 1.99 -7.42 6.62
C ALA A 207 0.46 -7.57 6.75
N GLU A 208 -0.31 -6.66 6.13
CA GLU A 208 -1.77 -6.75 6.09
C GLU A 208 -2.27 -8.02 5.39
N ILE A 209 -1.65 -8.37 4.25
CA ILE A 209 -1.93 -9.62 3.51
C ILE A 209 -1.57 -10.82 4.38
N GLY A 210 -0.43 -10.79 5.07
CA GLY A 210 0.00 -11.84 6.00
C GLY A 210 -1.01 -12.11 7.12
N VAL A 211 -1.74 -11.08 7.58
CA VAL A 211 -2.82 -11.21 8.58
C VAL A 211 -4.15 -11.63 7.95
N ARG A 212 -4.52 -11.08 6.78
CA ARG A 212 -5.81 -11.39 6.14
C ARG A 212 -5.86 -12.76 5.48
N LEU A 213 -4.77 -13.21 4.87
CA LEU A 213 -4.73 -14.48 4.14
C LEU A 213 -5.08 -15.71 5.01
N PRO A 214 -4.54 -15.89 6.24
CA PRO A 214 -4.95 -16.99 7.08
C PRO A 214 -6.43 -16.88 7.50
N LYS A 215 -6.91 -15.67 7.81
CA LYS A 215 -8.31 -15.44 8.16
C LYS A 215 -9.26 -15.79 7.00
N ALA A 216 -8.93 -15.36 5.78
CA ALA A 216 -9.69 -15.70 4.58
C ALA A 216 -9.68 -17.22 4.30
N ARG A 217 -8.56 -17.91 4.58
CA ARG A 217 -8.49 -19.38 4.49
C ARG A 217 -9.37 -20.08 5.52
N GLU A 218 -9.44 -19.56 6.75
CA GLU A 218 -10.34 -20.07 7.78
C GLU A 218 -11.81 -19.85 7.38
N GLU A 219 -12.15 -18.67 6.87
CA GLU A 219 -13.49 -18.35 6.36
C GLU A 219 -13.88 -19.27 5.18
N LEU A 220 -12.94 -19.52 4.25
CA LEU A 220 -13.14 -20.45 3.14
C LEU A 220 -13.35 -21.89 3.62
N LYS A 221 -12.53 -22.37 4.57
CA LYS A 221 -12.67 -23.70 5.15
C LYS A 221 -13.97 -23.85 5.94
N ALA A 222 -14.40 -22.81 6.64
CA ALA A 222 -15.69 -22.80 7.33
C ALA A 222 -16.84 -22.93 6.32
N ALA A 223 -16.79 -22.18 5.22
CA ALA A 223 -17.77 -22.27 4.14
C ALA A 223 -17.77 -23.65 3.44
N GLU A 224 -16.60 -24.27 3.25
CA GLU A 224 -16.49 -25.64 2.71
C GLU A 224 -17.07 -26.69 3.67
N ASN A 225 -16.88 -26.53 4.98
CA ASN A 225 -17.48 -27.41 5.97
C ASN A 225 -19.01 -27.26 6.02
N GLU A 226 -19.52 -26.02 5.94
CA GLU A 226 -20.95 -25.76 5.78
C GLU A 226 -21.50 -26.47 4.53
N LEU A 227 -20.79 -26.45 3.40
CA LEU A 227 -21.17 -27.20 2.19
C LEU A 227 -21.21 -28.72 2.43
N GLY A 228 -20.23 -29.27 3.14
CA GLY A 228 -20.17 -30.69 3.47
C GLY A 228 -21.30 -31.17 4.41
N LEU A 229 -21.82 -30.27 5.24
CA LEU A 229 -22.96 -30.51 6.12
C LEU A 229 -24.29 -30.35 5.36
N LEU A 230 -24.44 -29.31 4.55
CA LEU A 230 -25.62 -29.08 3.69
C LEU A 230 -25.80 -30.16 2.60
N GLY A 231 -24.74 -30.87 2.22
CA GLY A 231 -24.83 -32.05 1.36
C GLY A 231 -25.54 -33.25 2.00
N LYS A 232 -25.74 -33.24 3.33
CA LYS A 232 -26.27 -34.37 4.10
C LYS A 232 -27.67 -34.12 4.69
N GLU A 233 -28.12 -32.87 4.81
CA GLU A 233 -29.45 -32.52 5.34
C GLU A 233 -30.30 -31.77 4.28
N ASP A 234 -31.41 -32.40 3.90
CA ASP A 234 -32.60 -31.90 3.21
C ASP A 234 -32.57 -31.37 1.75
N ALA A 235 -33.72 -31.58 1.11
CA ALA A 235 -33.94 -31.74 -0.34
C ALA A 235 -34.75 -30.60 -0.98
N ASP A 236 -34.70 -29.38 -0.45
CA ASP A 236 -35.35 -28.23 -1.10
C ASP A 236 -34.40 -27.52 -2.08
N SER A 237 -34.70 -27.68 -3.37
CA SER A 237 -33.91 -27.19 -4.50
C SER A 237 -33.63 -25.67 -4.46
N ALA A 238 -34.54 -24.88 -3.87
CA ALA A 238 -34.40 -23.42 -3.76
C ALA A 238 -33.35 -22.99 -2.72
N SER A 239 -33.29 -23.65 -1.54
CA SER A 239 -32.23 -23.35 -0.57
C SER A 239 -30.86 -23.74 -1.12
N ARG A 240 -30.75 -24.88 -1.82
CA ARG A 240 -29.49 -25.30 -2.45
C ARG A 240 -29.00 -24.31 -3.51
N ALA A 241 -29.93 -23.71 -4.27
CA ALA A 241 -29.58 -22.68 -5.25
C ALA A 241 -29.08 -21.39 -4.57
N ALA A 242 -29.72 -20.98 -3.47
CA ALA A 242 -29.30 -19.81 -2.70
C ALA A 242 -27.94 -20.00 -2.03
N ASP A 243 -27.73 -21.16 -1.41
CA ASP A 243 -26.47 -21.52 -0.76
C ASP A 243 -25.33 -21.62 -1.78
N ARG A 244 -25.57 -22.24 -2.94
CA ARG A 244 -24.59 -22.28 -4.03
C ARG A 244 -24.24 -20.88 -4.54
N THR A 245 -25.23 -20.01 -4.73
CA THR A 245 -25.01 -18.63 -5.19
C THR A 245 -24.20 -17.82 -4.18
N ARG A 246 -24.52 -17.92 -2.89
CA ARG A 246 -23.77 -17.31 -1.80
C ARG A 246 -22.32 -17.80 -1.76
N LEU A 247 -22.10 -19.10 -1.93
CA LEU A 247 -20.77 -19.68 -1.91
C LEU A 247 -19.94 -19.31 -3.14
N THR A 248 -20.54 -19.28 -4.33
CA THR A 248 -19.86 -18.78 -5.54
C THR A 248 -19.49 -17.31 -5.40
N ALA A 249 -20.33 -16.51 -4.76
CA ALA A 249 -20.02 -15.12 -4.44
C ALA A 249 -18.87 -14.99 -3.45
N LEU A 250 -18.82 -15.86 -2.43
CA LEU A 250 -17.71 -15.94 -1.46
C LEU A 250 -16.38 -16.32 -2.11
N GLN A 251 -16.39 -17.32 -3.00
CA GLN A 251 -15.17 -17.74 -3.71
C GLN A 251 -14.65 -16.68 -4.69
N ALA A 252 -15.50 -15.75 -5.11
CA ALA A 252 -15.12 -14.65 -5.98
C ALA A 252 -14.53 -13.44 -5.21
N ALA A 253 -14.78 -13.35 -3.91
CA ALA A 253 -14.43 -12.20 -3.05
C ALA A 253 -12.99 -12.27 -2.55
#